data_AF-A0AB39FGZ3-F1
#
_entry.id   AF-A0AB39FGZ3-F1
#
_cell.length_a   1.000
_cell.length_b   1.000
_cell.length_c   1.000
_cell.angle_alpha   90.00
_cell.angle_beta   90.00
_cell.angle_gamma   90.00
#
_symmetry.space_group_name_H-M   'P 1'
#
loop_
_entity.id
_entity.type
_entity.pdbx_description
1 polymer ?
#
loop_
_entity_poly.entity_id
_entity_poly.type
_entity_poly.pdbx_seq_one_letter_code
_entity_poly.pdbx_strand_id
1 'polypeptide(L)'
;MQHDADRLRAKRARSLDQHQARQDQQAHQDLGFYQRLGLEMPESTTAADTFLISIYCERWTQADLDRGQFSQGEAVIEREAVDADELQRIAQDHGMDSPSASDPRHQPYLWFSSSTPREDREYFEEGVHKYYSLHIHEADGHRPQPTDWQRIADLIGVRFDHPLQPQGPAHETEGPDLCP
;
A
#
# COMPACT_ATOMS: atom_id res chain seq x y z
N MET A 1 -5.71 -15.96 25.19
CA MET A 1 -5.06 -15.67 23.89
C MET A 1 -5.99 -15.86 22.68
N GLN A 2 -6.75 -16.97 22.55
CA GLN A 2 -7.74 -17.13 21.45
C GLN A 2 -8.86 -16.06 21.44
N HIS A 3 -9.36 -15.69 22.62
CA HIS A 3 -10.50 -14.78 22.75
C HIS A 3 -10.23 -13.33 22.29
N ASP A 4 -8.97 -12.87 22.34
CA ASP A 4 -8.58 -11.54 21.87
C ASP A 4 -8.41 -11.51 20.35
N ALA A 5 -7.86 -12.58 19.76
CA ALA A 5 -7.73 -12.73 18.32
C ALA A 5 -9.11 -12.78 17.62
N ASP A 6 -10.08 -13.50 18.19
CA ASP A 6 -11.45 -13.55 17.66
C ASP A 6 -12.18 -12.21 17.80
N ARG A 7 -11.94 -11.48 18.90
CA ARG A 7 -12.51 -10.14 19.10
C ARG A 7 -11.91 -9.10 18.15
N LEU A 8 -10.61 -9.20 17.84
CA LEU A 8 -9.94 -8.37 16.84
C LEU A 8 -10.48 -8.67 15.43
N ARG A 9 -10.64 -9.95 15.07
CA ARG A 9 -11.27 -10.36 13.79
C ARG A 9 -12.69 -9.81 13.66
N ALA A 10 -13.52 -9.94 14.70
CA ALA A 10 -14.89 -9.45 14.66
C ALA A 10 -14.98 -7.91 14.57
N LYS A 11 -14.04 -7.19 15.19
CA LYS A 11 -13.95 -5.73 15.06
C LYS A 11 -13.49 -5.31 13.65
N ARG A 12 -12.55 -6.03 13.05
CA ARG A 12 -12.06 -5.77 11.68
C ARG A 12 -13.10 -6.08 10.61
N ALA A 13 -13.81 -7.21 10.72
CA ALA A 13 -14.92 -7.54 9.82
C ALA A 13 -16.02 -6.47 9.84
N ARG A 14 -16.38 -5.96 11.02
CA ARG A 14 -17.34 -4.85 11.15
C ARG A 14 -16.80 -3.52 10.59
N SER A 15 -15.49 -3.34 10.57
CA SER A 15 -14.86 -2.16 9.95
C SER A 15 -14.99 -2.25 8.44
N LEU A 16 -14.63 -3.39 7.84
CA LEU A 16 -14.81 -3.66 6.41
C LEU A 16 -16.26 -3.44 5.95
N ASP A 17 -17.23 -4.02 6.65
CA ASP A 17 -18.67 -3.83 6.34
C ASP A 17 -19.10 -2.36 6.42
N GLN A 18 -18.60 -1.60 7.40
CA GLN A 18 -18.91 -0.18 7.53
C GLN A 18 -18.25 0.68 6.46
N HIS A 19 -17.05 0.33 6.02
CA HIS A 19 -16.36 1.01 4.93
C HIS A 19 -17.03 0.75 3.58
N GLN A 20 -17.41 -0.51 3.31
CA GLN A 20 -18.21 -0.88 2.14
C GLN A 20 -19.53 -0.08 2.10
N ALA A 21 -20.25 -0.02 3.22
CA ALA A 21 -21.50 0.73 3.30
C ALA A 21 -21.32 2.26 3.12
N ARG A 22 -20.17 2.83 3.53
CA ARG A 22 -19.86 4.25 3.29
C ARG A 22 -19.51 4.52 1.84
N GLN A 23 -18.74 3.63 1.20
CA GLN A 23 -18.42 3.73 -0.22
C GLN A 23 -19.70 3.63 -1.07
N ASP A 24 -20.59 2.68 -0.76
CA ASP A 24 -21.88 2.54 -1.44
C ASP A 24 -22.76 3.80 -1.28
N GLN A 25 -22.78 4.37 -0.06
CA GLN A 25 -23.51 5.62 0.21
C GLN A 25 -22.91 6.81 -0.55
N GLN A 26 -21.59 6.91 -0.64
CA GLN A 26 -20.92 8.00 -1.33
C GLN A 26 -21.09 7.90 -2.84
N ALA A 27 -20.99 6.68 -3.40
CA ALA A 27 -21.30 6.41 -4.80
C ALA A 27 -22.77 6.77 -5.15
N HIS A 28 -23.72 6.46 -4.26
CA HIS A 28 -25.11 6.88 -4.44
C HIS A 28 -25.32 8.40 -4.37
N GLN A 29 -24.57 9.10 -3.52
CA GLN A 29 -24.63 10.57 -3.43
C GLN A 29 -24.04 11.23 -4.68
N ASP A 30 -22.91 10.74 -5.15
CA ASP A 30 -22.23 11.25 -6.35
C ASP A 30 -23.07 11.00 -7.60
N LEU A 31 -23.66 9.81 -7.75
CA LEU A 31 -24.59 9.51 -8.84
C LEU A 31 -25.76 10.51 -8.86
N GLY A 32 -26.35 10.80 -7.70
CA GLY A 32 -27.43 11.79 -7.59
C GLY A 32 -26.98 13.23 -7.85
N PHE A 33 -25.69 13.55 -7.67
CA PHE A 33 -25.11 14.84 -8.03
C PHE A 33 -24.97 14.99 -9.55
N TYR A 34 -24.36 14.01 -10.23
CA TYR A 34 -24.18 14.04 -11.69
C TYR A 34 -25.52 14.03 -12.45
N GLN A 35 -26.48 13.19 -12.01
CA GLN A 35 -27.82 13.16 -12.59
C GLN A 35 -28.55 14.51 -12.46
N ARG A 36 -28.41 15.22 -11.34
CA ARG A 36 -29.02 16.55 -11.16
C ARG A 36 -28.42 17.62 -12.05
N LEU A 37 -27.14 17.48 -12.41
CA LEU A 37 -26.43 18.40 -13.31
C LEU A 37 -26.60 18.04 -14.79
N GLY A 38 -27.27 16.92 -15.10
CA GLY A 38 -27.38 16.41 -16.48
C GLY A 38 -26.02 16.02 -17.06
N LEU A 39 -25.04 15.73 -16.20
CA LEU A 39 -23.72 15.28 -16.58
C LEU A 39 -23.67 13.76 -16.53
N GLU A 40 -22.96 13.16 -17.49
CA GLU A 40 -22.57 11.77 -17.36
C GLU A 40 -21.53 11.67 -16.25
N MET A 41 -21.74 10.71 -15.34
CA MET A 41 -20.74 10.35 -14.36
C MET A 41 -19.47 9.96 -15.13
N PRO A 42 -18.30 10.54 -14.84
CA PRO A 42 -17.07 10.04 -15.41
C PRO A 42 -16.98 8.56 -15.06
N GLU A 43 -16.65 7.68 -16.02
CA GLU A 43 -16.45 6.26 -15.71
C GLU A 43 -15.54 6.17 -14.50
N SER A 44 -16.06 5.62 -13.40
CA SER A 44 -15.29 5.42 -12.19
C SER A 44 -14.19 4.44 -12.56
N THR A 45 -13.00 4.94 -12.89
CA THR A 45 -11.80 4.13 -13.07
C THR A 45 -11.36 3.46 -11.76
N THR A 46 -12.10 3.66 -10.67
CA THR A 46 -11.94 2.96 -9.42
C THR A 46 -12.75 1.67 -9.47
N ALA A 47 -12.22 0.65 -10.14
CA ALA A 47 -12.29 -0.67 -9.51
C ALA A 47 -11.75 -0.45 -8.08
N ALA A 48 -12.46 -0.94 -7.06
CA ALA A 48 -11.99 -0.75 -5.69
C ALA A 48 -10.62 -1.44 -5.56
N ASP A 49 -9.56 -0.64 -5.61
CA ASP A 49 -8.17 -1.10 -5.58
C ASP A 49 -8.00 -2.03 -4.38
N THR A 50 -7.92 -3.33 -4.64
CA THR A 50 -7.91 -4.36 -3.60
C THR A 50 -6.56 -5.05 -3.61
N PHE A 51 -5.88 -5.06 -2.47
CA PHE A 51 -4.54 -5.59 -2.33
C PHE A 51 -4.52 -6.75 -1.34
N LEU A 52 -3.92 -7.86 -1.73
CA LEU A 52 -3.66 -8.97 -0.82
C LEU A 52 -2.26 -8.82 -0.23
N ILE A 53 -2.15 -8.55 1.06
CA ILE A 53 -0.89 -8.14 1.70
C ILE A 53 -0.45 -9.08 2.84
N SER A 54 0.85 -9.07 3.14
CA SER A 54 1.41 -9.59 4.39
C SER A 54 2.39 -8.58 4.98
N ILE A 55 2.46 -8.51 6.31
CA ILE A 55 3.48 -7.74 7.03
C ILE A 55 4.24 -8.65 7.96
N TYR A 56 5.55 -8.59 7.86
CA TYR A 56 6.47 -9.25 8.77
C TYR A 56 7.18 -8.21 9.63
N CYS A 57 7.37 -8.52 10.91
CA CYS A 57 8.15 -7.75 11.85
C CYS A 57 9.41 -8.54 12.20
N GLU A 58 10.57 -7.96 11.93
CA GLU A 58 11.86 -8.47 12.38
C GLU A 58 12.22 -7.78 13.69
N ARG A 59 12.56 -8.57 14.71
CA ARG A 59 12.96 -8.08 16.02
C ARG A 59 14.45 -8.33 16.20
N TRP A 60 15.17 -7.25 16.46
CA TRP A 60 16.61 -7.23 16.57
C TRP A 60 17.00 -6.79 17.97
N THR A 61 17.55 -7.72 18.74
CA THR A 61 18.21 -7.40 20.02
C THR A 61 19.61 -6.86 19.77
N GLN A 62 20.25 -6.29 20.79
CA GLN A 62 21.64 -5.86 20.68
C GLN A 62 22.57 -7.00 20.21
N ALA A 63 22.34 -8.23 20.69
CA ALA A 63 23.13 -9.39 20.29
C ALA A 63 22.91 -9.77 18.81
N ASP A 64 21.72 -9.53 18.26
CA ASP A 64 21.41 -9.76 16.84
C ASP A 64 22.10 -8.71 15.96
N LEU A 65 22.08 -7.45 16.39
CA LEU A 65 22.78 -6.35 15.73
C LEU A 65 24.30 -6.61 15.67
N ASP A 66 24.89 -7.06 16.78
CA ASP A 66 26.31 -7.40 16.85
C ASP A 66 26.70 -8.56 15.91
N ARG A 67 25.75 -9.46 15.63
CA ARG A 67 25.92 -10.59 14.69
C ARG A 67 25.56 -10.24 13.25
N GLY A 68 24.84 -9.15 13.02
CA GLY A 68 24.28 -8.80 11.72
C GLY A 68 23.18 -9.74 11.23
N GLN A 69 22.52 -10.48 12.12
CA GLN A 69 21.44 -11.41 11.77
C GLN A 69 20.36 -11.41 12.85
N PHE A 70 19.09 -11.24 12.45
CA PHE A 70 17.96 -11.40 13.36
C PHE A 70 17.71 -12.87 13.69
N SER A 71 17.31 -13.11 14.93
CA SER A 71 16.94 -14.44 15.42
C SER A 71 15.42 -14.64 15.52
N GLN A 72 14.64 -13.55 15.51
CA GLN A 72 13.20 -13.59 15.69
C GLN A 72 12.47 -12.71 14.67
N GLY A 73 11.54 -13.32 13.93
CA GLY A 73 10.58 -12.64 13.06
C GLY A 73 9.17 -13.15 13.32
N GLU A 74 8.18 -12.27 13.21
CA GLU A 74 6.77 -12.61 13.36
C GLU A 74 5.93 -12.03 12.22
N ALA A 75 4.88 -12.74 11.81
CA ALA A 75 3.91 -12.20 10.88
C ALA A 75 2.87 -11.39 11.65
N VAL A 76 2.79 -10.10 11.34
CA VAL A 76 1.82 -9.17 11.93
C VAL A 76 0.49 -9.23 11.17
N ILE A 77 0.58 -9.38 9.84
CA ILE A 77 -0.54 -9.55 8.93
C ILE A 77 -0.17 -10.67 7.95
N GLU A 78 -1.07 -11.64 7.78
CA GLU A 78 -0.87 -12.76 6.85
C GLU A 78 -1.99 -12.81 5.82
N ARG A 79 -1.65 -12.55 4.54
CA ARG A 79 -2.54 -12.67 3.38
C ARG A 79 -3.92 -12.05 3.63
N GLU A 80 -3.92 -10.79 4.05
CA GLU A 80 -5.14 -10.02 4.30
C GLU A 80 -5.47 -9.16 3.08
N ALA A 81 -6.72 -9.20 2.64
CA ALA A 81 -7.21 -8.33 1.57
C ALA A 81 -7.58 -6.97 2.16
N VAL A 82 -7.02 -5.90 1.62
CA VAL A 82 -7.20 -4.52 2.08
C VAL A 82 -7.50 -3.61 0.87
N ASP A 83 -8.22 -2.52 1.10
CA ASP A 83 -8.40 -1.48 0.09
C ASP A 83 -7.23 -0.48 0.09
N ALA A 84 -7.26 0.48 -0.82
CA ALA A 84 -6.22 1.50 -0.94
C ALA A 84 -6.06 2.37 0.31
N ASP A 85 -7.15 2.79 0.94
CA ASP A 85 -7.13 3.65 2.14
C ASP A 85 -6.51 2.89 3.32
N GLU A 86 -6.90 1.62 3.49
CA GLU A 86 -6.36 0.75 4.54
C GLU A 86 -4.88 0.43 4.28
N LEU A 87 -4.50 0.15 3.03
CA LEU A 87 -3.10 -0.05 2.66
C LEU A 87 -2.25 1.17 2.99
N GLN A 88 -2.73 2.38 2.67
CA GLN A 88 -2.03 3.61 3.00
C GLN A 88 -1.88 3.79 4.52
N ARG A 89 -2.95 3.57 5.29
CA ARG A 89 -2.92 3.66 6.75
C ARG A 89 -1.95 2.65 7.35
N ILE A 90 -1.99 1.41 6.89
CA ILE A 90 -1.09 0.34 7.33
C ILE A 90 0.37 0.70 7.03
N ALA A 91 0.66 1.21 5.84
CA ALA A 91 2.00 1.61 5.47
C ALA A 91 2.54 2.72 6.38
N GLN A 92 1.70 3.69 6.74
CA GLN A 92 2.05 4.75 7.69
C GLN A 92 2.25 4.21 9.12
N ASP A 93 1.34 3.38 9.62
CA ASP A 93 1.38 2.80 10.98
C ASP A 93 2.63 1.93 11.21
N HIS A 94 3.18 1.37 10.14
CA HIS A 94 4.38 0.54 10.15
C HIS A 94 5.64 1.23 9.60
N GLY A 95 5.55 2.50 9.17
CA GLY A 95 6.69 3.28 8.71
C GLY A 95 7.34 2.77 7.43
N MET A 96 6.55 2.30 6.47
CA MET A 96 7.06 1.87 5.16
C MET A 96 7.66 3.08 4.43
N ASP A 97 8.94 3.03 4.09
CA ASP A 97 9.65 4.16 3.48
C ASP A 97 10.59 3.77 2.33
N SER A 98 10.92 2.49 2.19
CA SER A 98 11.91 2.01 1.22
C SER A 98 11.35 0.87 0.39
N PRO A 99 11.47 0.91 -0.95
CA PRO A 99 11.23 -0.25 -1.79
C PRO A 99 12.43 -1.20 -1.77
N SER A 100 12.20 -2.49 -2.03
CA SER A 100 13.27 -3.49 -2.12
C SER A 100 14.10 -3.42 -3.41
N ALA A 101 13.66 -2.65 -4.39
CA ALA A 101 14.38 -2.40 -5.63
C ALA A 101 14.21 -0.96 -6.10
N SER A 102 15.19 -0.48 -6.86
CA SER A 102 15.21 0.87 -7.43
C SER A 102 14.28 1.10 -8.63
N ASP A 103 13.81 0.03 -9.29
CA ASP A 103 12.96 0.10 -10.49
C ASP A 103 11.84 -0.95 -10.40
N PRO A 104 10.56 -0.57 -10.59
CA PRO A 104 9.43 -1.48 -10.52
C PRO A 104 9.41 -2.57 -11.61
N ARG A 105 10.27 -2.46 -12.63
CA ARG A 105 10.37 -3.42 -13.75
C ARG A 105 11.40 -4.52 -13.52
N HIS A 106 12.33 -4.35 -12.58
CA HIS A 106 13.49 -5.25 -12.44
C HIS A 106 13.17 -6.57 -11.74
N GLN A 107 12.13 -6.61 -10.90
CA GLN A 107 11.84 -7.76 -10.05
C GLN A 107 10.39 -8.19 -10.20
N PRO A 108 10.11 -9.50 -10.34
CA PRO A 108 8.73 -10.01 -10.36
C PRO A 108 8.08 -9.98 -8.97
N TYR A 109 8.87 -9.82 -7.91
CA TYR A 109 8.41 -9.72 -6.53
C TYR A 109 9.09 -8.52 -5.87
N LEU A 110 8.29 -7.54 -5.45
CA LEU A 110 8.76 -6.38 -4.69
C LEU A 110 8.13 -6.38 -3.31
N TRP A 111 8.82 -5.76 -2.37
CA TRP A 111 8.31 -5.49 -1.04
C TRP A 111 8.75 -4.10 -0.62
N PHE A 112 8.06 -3.54 0.36
CA PHE A 112 8.41 -2.29 1.00
C PHE A 112 8.86 -2.59 2.42
N SER A 113 9.79 -1.82 2.94
CA SER A 113 10.30 -1.99 4.30
C SER A 113 10.42 -0.66 5.01
N SER A 114 10.46 -0.71 6.34
CA SER A 114 10.89 0.42 7.17
C SER A 114 12.42 0.45 7.25
N SER A 115 13.05 1.57 6.90
CA SER A 115 14.50 1.75 6.99
C SER A 115 14.97 2.06 8.41
N THR A 116 14.08 2.63 9.23
CA THR A 116 14.35 2.97 10.64
C THR A 116 13.56 2.05 11.58
N PRO A 117 14.14 1.67 12.73
CA PRO A 117 13.41 0.88 13.71
C PRO A 117 12.27 1.69 14.33
N ARG A 118 11.20 1.01 14.73
CA ARG A 118 10.10 1.64 15.46
C ARG A 118 10.56 2.10 16.85
N GLU A 119 10.47 3.39 17.11
CA GLU A 119 10.80 4.02 18.40
C GLU A 119 9.63 3.89 19.40
N ASP A 120 9.28 2.67 19.79
CA ASP A 120 8.29 2.40 20.82
C ASP A 120 8.93 2.17 22.21
N ARG A 121 8.10 1.84 23.20
CA ARG A 121 8.57 1.58 24.56
C ARG A 121 9.64 0.49 24.62
N GLU A 122 9.51 -0.55 23.80
CA GLU A 122 10.43 -1.68 23.80
C GLU A 122 11.79 -1.31 23.21
N TYR A 123 11.80 -0.39 22.23
CA TYR A 123 13.02 0.23 21.73
C TYR A 123 13.78 0.96 22.84
N PHE A 124 13.10 1.81 23.61
CA PHE A 124 13.75 2.63 24.63
C PHE A 124 14.08 1.87 25.93
N GLU A 125 13.26 0.90 26.34
CA GLU A 125 13.45 0.17 27.61
C GLU A 125 14.32 -1.07 27.45
N GLU A 126 14.17 -1.80 26.33
CA GLU A 126 14.82 -3.09 26.11
C GLU A 126 15.90 -3.03 25.01
N GLY A 127 16.01 -1.92 24.29
CA GLY A 127 16.94 -1.78 23.17
C GLY A 127 16.58 -2.67 21.97
N VAL A 128 15.31 -3.05 21.83
CA VAL A 128 14.85 -3.93 20.74
C VAL A 128 14.49 -3.08 19.52
N HIS A 129 15.17 -3.33 18.41
CA HIS A 129 14.90 -2.68 17.14
C HIS A 129 13.88 -3.50 16.35
N LYS A 130 12.75 -2.88 15.96
CA LYS A 130 11.72 -3.52 15.13
C LYS A 130 11.71 -2.93 13.74
N TYR A 131 11.88 -3.78 12.74
CA TYR A 131 11.74 -3.42 11.32
C TYR A 131 10.56 -4.16 10.72
N TYR A 132 9.82 -3.51 9.85
CA TYR A 132 8.65 -4.07 9.19
C TYR A 132 8.89 -4.23 7.70
N SER A 133 8.32 -5.29 7.13
CA SER A 133 8.36 -5.58 5.69
C SER A 133 6.95 -5.88 5.18
N LEU A 134 6.47 -5.06 4.26
CA LEU A 134 5.18 -5.17 3.57
C LEU A 134 5.36 -5.89 2.23
N HIS A 135 4.72 -7.05 2.11
CA HIS A 135 4.64 -7.85 0.89
C HIS A 135 3.26 -7.70 0.26
N ILE A 136 3.23 -7.39 -1.04
CA ILE A 136 2.00 -7.39 -1.83
C ILE A 136 1.99 -8.67 -2.67
N HIS A 137 1.00 -9.53 -2.44
CA HIS A 137 0.84 -10.79 -3.15
C HIS A 137 0.01 -10.61 -4.42
N GLU A 138 -1.07 -9.83 -4.32
CA GLU A 138 -2.02 -9.57 -5.38
C GLU A 138 -2.46 -8.10 -5.34
N ALA A 139 -2.69 -7.53 -6.52
CA ALA A 139 -3.39 -6.27 -6.72
C ALA A 139 -4.55 -6.57 -7.67
N ASP A 140 -5.77 -6.18 -7.30
CA ASP A 140 -7.00 -6.38 -8.07
C ASP A 140 -7.22 -7.84 -8.52
N GLY A 141 -6.83 -8.79 -7.65
CA GLY A 141 -6.97 -10.23 -7.88
C GLY A 141 -5.98 -10.83 -8.87
N HIS A 142 -4.97 -10.07 -9.30
CA HIS A 142 -3.87 -10.57 -10.13
C HIS A 142 -2.51 -10.32 -9.49
N ARG A 143 -1.49 -11.01 -10.00
CA ARG A 143 -0.10 -10.74 -9.60
C ARG A 143 0.26 -9.29 -9.96
N PRO A 144 0.86 -8.50 -9.04
CA PRO A 144 1.24 -7.12 -9.32
C PRO A 144 2.19 -7.01 -10.50
N GLN A 145 1.88 -6.10 -11.42
CA GLN A 145 2.69 -5.71 -12.55
C GLN A 145 3.46 -4.42 -12.25
N PRO A 146 4.44 -4.01 -13.08
CA PRO A 146 5.18 -2.77 -12.85
C PRO A 146 4.31 -1.52 -12.64
N THR A 147 3.17 -1.43 -13.34
CA THR A 147 2.19 -0.34 -13.17
C THR A 147 1.52 -0.36 -11.79
N ASP A 148 1.21 -1.55 -11.27
CA ASP A 148 0.66 -1.70 -9.93
C ASP A 148 1.70 -1.32 -8.88
N TRP A 149 2.95 -1.73 -9.08
CA TRP A 149 4.04 -1.38 -8.17
C TRP A 149 4.24 0.12 -8.06
N GLN A 150 4.21 0.83 -9.20
CA GLN A 150 4.27 2.29 -9.21
C GLN A 150 3.07 2.90 -8.47
N ARG A 151 1.84 2.45 -8.79
CA ARG A 151 0.61 2.92 -8.14
C ARG A 151 0.63 2.69 -6.62
N ILE A 152 1.06 1.51 -6.18
CA ILE A 152 1.17 1.16 -4.75
C ILE A 152 2.20 2.05 -4.08
N ALA A 153 3.38 2.24 -4.69
CA ALA A 153 4.41 3.12 -4.15
C ALA A 153 3.90 4.55 -3.99
N ASP A 154 3.22 5.09 -5.01
CA ASP A 154 2.61 6.42 -4.96
C ASP A 154 1.55 6.52 -3.85
N LEU A 155 0.72 5.48 -3.67
CA LEU A 155 -0.32 5.40 -2.64
C LEU A 155 0.26 5.43 -1.22
N ILE A 156 1.33 4.67 -0.97
CA ILE A 156 1.97 4.59 0.35
C ILE A 156 3.02 5.69 0.58
N GLY A 157 3.28 6.54 -0.42
CA GLY A 157 4.23 7.66 -0.34
C GLY A 157 5.70 7.27 -0.48
N VAL A 158 5.99 6.10 -1.08
CA VAL A 158 7.35 5.61 -1.35
C VAL A 158 7.75 5.94 -2.78
N ARG A 159 9.03 6.23 -3.02
CA ARG A 159 9.54 6.58 -4.36
C ARG A 159 10.57 5.55 -4.83
N PHE A 160 10.37 5.07 -6.04
CA PHE A 160 11.42 4.38 -6.78
C PHE A 160 12.45 5.38 -7.32
N ASP A 161 13.72 4.95 -7.43
CA ASP A 161 14.75 5.76 -8.07
C ASP A 161 14.49 5.93 -9.58
N HIS A 162 13.89 4.91 -10.20
CA HIS A 162 13.51 4.88 -11.61
C HIS A 162 12.00 4.65 -11.73
N PRO A 163 11.18 5.67 -11.41
CA PRO A 163 9.73 5.53 -11.50
C PRO A 163 9.29 5.33 -12.96
N LEU A 164 8.15 4.68 -13.16
CA LEU A 164 7.54 4.64 -14.49
C LEU A 164 7.17 6.06 -14.91
N GLN A 165 7.56 6.44 -16.13
CA GLN A 165 7.19 7.76 -16.64
C GLN A 165 5.66 7.86 -16.73
N PRO A 166 5.05 8.96 -16.26
CA PRO A 166 3.64 9.19 -16.51
C PRO A 166 3.44 9.22 -18.04
N GLN A 167 2.51 8.43 -18.53
CA GLN A 167 2.03 8.51 -19.91
C GLN A 167 1.30 9.85 -20.04
N GLY A 168 2.05 10.94 -20.23
CA GLY A 168 1.47 12.21 -20.64
C GLY A 168 0.81 12.03 -22.01
N PRO A 169 -0.25 12.78 -22.34
CA PRO A 169 -0.75 12.77 -23.71
C PRO A 169 0.42 13.12 -24.63
N ALA A 170 0.64 12.29 -25.64
CA ALA A 170 1.54 12.62 -26.73
C ALA A 170 1.05 13.94 -27.34
N HIS A 171 1.65 15.06 -26.93
CA HIS A 171 1.55 16.30 -27.66
C HIS A 171 2.40 16.16 -28.92
N GLU A 172 1.89 15.36 -29.87
CA GLU A 172 2.07 15.65 -31.28
C GLU A 172 1.29 16.94 -31.57
N THR A 173 1.91 18.07 -31.27
CA THR A 173 1.62 19.29 -32.01
C THR A 173 2.74 19.43 -33.01
N GLU A 174 2.62 18.64 -34.07
CA GLU A 174 3.20 18.92 -35.37
C GLU A 174 2.74 20.33 -35.75
N GLY A 175 3.60 21.32 -35.54
CA GLY A 175 3.32 22.70 -35.90
C GLY A 175 3.20 22.78 -37.42
N PRO A 176 2.16 23.42 -37.99
CA PRO A 176 2.06 23.55 -39.43
C PRO A 176 3.19 24.44 -39.94
N ASP A 177 3.96 23.88 -40.86
CA ASP A 177 4.94 24.58 -41.70
C ASP A 177 4.23 25.74 -42.43
N LEU A 178 4.57 26.97 -42.07
CA LEU A 178 4.16 28.16 -42.81
C LEU A 178 5.38 29.05 -43.05
N CYS A 179 6.05 28.78 -44.16
CA CYS A 179 6.95 29.72 -44.82
C CYS A 179 6.17 30.91 -45.38
N PRO A 180 6.76 32.11 -45.32
CA PRO A 180 6.74 33.07 -46.43
C PRO A 180 8.10 33.15 -47.14
#